data_AF-A0A8K1DC50-F1
#
_entry.id   AF-A0A8K1DC50-F1
#
_cell.length_a   1.000
_cell.length_b   1.000
_cell.length_c   1.000
_cell.angle_alpha   90.00
_cell.angle_beta   90.00
_cell.angle_gamma   90.00
#
_symmetry.space_group_name_H-M   'P 1'
#
loop_
_entity.id
_entity.type
_entity.pdbx_description
1 polymer ?
#
loop_
_entity_poly.entity_id
_entity_poly.type
_entity_poly.pdbx_seq_one_letter_code
_entity_poly.pdbx_strand_id
1 'polypeptide(L)'
;MKIEYIKDLAKNVDQGKIKMRALSKMSDEEVILHLTQVKGIGRWTAEMFLIFSLGRQDVLPVHDLGLRKGVQKAFSLVELPEPSEVERIGKRWSPYRSVATWYLWKSLQKFDKIG
;
A
#
# COMPACT_ATOMS: atom_id res chain seq x y z
N MET A 1 -14.31 -3.20 18.68
CA MET A 1 -13.85 -3.40 17.28
C MET A 1 -12.56 -2.64 16.92
N LYS A 2 -12.54 -1.34 16.54
CA LYS A 2 -11.26 -0.65 16.17
C LYS A 2 -10.32 -0.37 17.36
N ILE A 3 -10.88 -0.07 18.53
CA ILE A 3 -10.11 0.14 19.77
C ILE A 3 -9.27 -1.09 20.12
N GLU A 4 -9.81 -2.30 19.89
CA GLU A 4 -9.07 -3.54 20.14
C GLU A 4 -7.83 -3.66 19.25
N TYR A 5 -7.90 -3.24 17.98
CA TYR A 5 -6.76 -3.31 17.06
C TYR A 5 -5.64 -2.35 17.48
N ILE A 6 -6.00 -1.14 17.91
CA ILE A 6 -5.03 -0.17 18.43
C ILE A 6 -4.37 -0.70 19.71
N LYS A 7 -5.17 -1.27 20.63
CA LYS A 7 -4.65 -1.89 21.86
C LYS A 7 -3.77 -3.11 21.57
N ASP A 8 -4.15 -3.94 20.61
CA ASP A 8 -3.38 -5.11 20.19
C ASP A 8 -2.04 -4.70 19.58
N LEU A 9 -2.02 -3.69 18.69
CA LEU A 9 -0.78 -3.12 18.16
C LEU A 9 0.12 -2.61 19.28
N ALA A 10 -0.42 -1.78 20.18
CA ALA A 10 0.33 -1.22 21.30
C ALA A 10 0.93 -2.32 22.18
N LYS A 11 0.14 -3.35 22.52
CA LYS A 11 0.60 -4.51 23.28
C LYS A 11 1.71 -5.28 22.55
N ASN A 12 1.57 -5.52 21.26
CA ASN A 12 2.59 -6.25 20.50
C ASN A 12 3.89 -5.45 20.36
N VAL A 13 3.83 -4.12 20.31
CA VAL A 13 5.02 -3.25 20.34
C VAL A 13 5.67 -3.28 21.72
N ASP A 14 4.89 -3.11 22.79
CA ASP A 14 5.36 -3.14 24.18
C ASP A 14 6.04 -4.48 24.53
N GLN A 15 5.47 -5.59 24.07
CA GLN A 15 6.03 -6.94 24.24
C GLN A 15 7.24 -7.24 23.32
N GLY A 16 7.67 -6.29 22.49
CA GLY A 16 8.79 -6.46 21.57
C GLY A 16 8.53 -7.41 20.39
N LYS A 17 7.28 -7.89 20.22
CA LYS A 17 6.86 -8.70 19.07
C LYS A 17 6.91 -7.86 17.81
N ILE A 18 6.40 -6.62 17.87
CA ILE A 18 6.50 -5.66 16.77
C ILE A 18 7.67 -4.70 16.99
N LYS A 19 8.81 -5.01 16.38
CA LYS A 19 10.04 -4.21 16.42
C LYS A 19 9.99 -2.98 15.51
N MET A 20 9.27 -1.93 15.92
CA MET A 20 9.10 -0.68 15.13
C MET A 20 10.43 -0.06 14.63
N ARG A 21 11.47 -0.05 15.46
CA ARG A 21 12.78 0.53 15.11
C ARG A 21 13.55 -0.29 14.06
N ALA A 22 13.21 -1.56 13.88
CA ALA A 22 13.85 -2.44 12.92
C ALA A 22 13.18 -2.40 11.53
N LEU A 23 11.95 -1.87 11.43
CA LEU A 23 11.16 -1.90 10.19
C LEU A 23 11.88 -1.24 9.01
N SER A 24 12.64 -0.16 9.24
CA SER A 24 13.39 0.53 8.18
C SER A 24 14.50 -0.32 7.57
N LYS A 25 15.01 -1.31 8.31
CA LYS A 25 16.07 -2.22 7.88
C LYS A 25 15.54 -3.52 7.25
N MET A 26 14.25 -3.80 7.40
CA MET A 26 13.59 -4.96 6.82
C MET A 26 13.23 -4.69 5.36
N SER A 27 13.22 -5.74 4.53
CA SER A 27 12.62 -5.70 3.19
C SER A 27 11.11 -5.46 3.27
N ASP A 28 10.52 -5.06 2.16
CA ASP A 28 9.09 -4.72 2.10
C ASP A 28 8.20 -5.92 2.48
N GLU A 29 8.51 -7.13 2.01
CA GLU A 29 7.75 -8.34 2.36
C GLU A 29 7.95 -8.72 3.84
N GLU A 30 9.14 -8.55 4.41
CA GLU A 30 9.37 -8.76 5.85
C GLU A 30 8.54 -7.80 6.69
N VAL A 31 8.47 -6.52 6.33
CA VAL A 31 7.61 -5.55 7.03
C VAL A 31 6.13 -5.94 6.93
N ILE A 32 5.67 -6.37 5.74
CA ILE A 32 4.29 -6.82 5.55
C ILE A 32 3.98 -8.02 6.45
N LEU A 33 4.80 -9.07 6.41
CA LEU A 33 4.63 -10.27 7.24
C LEU A 33 4.71 -9.95 8.74
N HIS A 34 5.55 -9.00 9.12
CA HIS A 34 5.71 -8.60 10.50
C HIS A 34 4.49 -7.83 11.01
N LEU A 35 4.01 -6.84 10.27
CA LEU A 35 2.87 -6.01 10.66
C LEU A 35 1.53 -6.76 10.60
N THR A 36 1.39 -7.72 9.67
CA THR A 36 0.15 -8.52 9.51
C THR A 36 -0.10 -9.52 10.65
N GLN A 37 0.86 -9.69 11.57
CA GLN A 37 0.66 -10.44 12.82
C GLN A 37 -0.30 -9.73 13.78
N VAL A 38 -0.50 -8.41 13.62
CA VAL A 38 -1.36 -7.60 14.48
C VAL A 38 -2.80 -7.69 14.01
N LYS A 39 -3.72 -7.95 14.94
CA LYS A 39 -5.15 -8.06 14.62
C LYS A 39 -5.65 -6.74 14.02
N GLY A 40 -6.20 -6.81 12.81
CA GLY A 40 -6.75 -5.66 12.09
C GLY A 40 -5.79 -5.00 11.10
N ILE A 41 -4.54 -5.46 10.99
CA ILE A 41 -3.61 -5.03 9.93
C ILE A 41 -3.57 -6.11 8.84
N GLY A 42 -4.15 -5.81 7.69
CA GLY A 42 -4.04 -6.64 6.48
C GLY A 42 -2.89 -6.18 5.58
N ARG A 43 -2.61 -6.95 4.52
CA ARG A 43 -1.56 -6.63 3.53
C ARG A 43 -1.67 -5.22 2.97
N TRP A 44 -2.87 -4.83 2.53
CA TRP A 44 -3.12 -3.48 2.01
C TRP A 44 -2.75 -2.39 3.02
N THR A 45 -3.11 -2.55 4.30
CA THR A 45 -2.76 -1.59 5.36
C THR A 45 -1.25 -1.52 5.56
N ALA A 46 -0.55 -2.66 5.50
CA ALA A 46 0.91 -2.70 5.59
C ALA A 46 1.57 -2.05 4.37
N GLU A 47 1.04 -2.25 3.16
CA GLU A 47 1.51 -1.58 1.94
C GLU A 47 1.31 -0.05 2.02
N MET A 48 0.18 0.41 2.56
CA MET A 48 -0.03 1.84 2.84
C MET A 48 1.00 2.38 3.84
N PHE A 49 1.34 1.60 4.88
CA PHE A 49 2.38 1.97 5.84
C PHE A 49 3.76 2.05 5.18
N LEU A 50 4.10 1.11 4.28
CA LEU A 50 5.35 1.16 3.52
C LEU A 50 5.46 2.46 2.71
N ILE A 51 4.40 2.84 2.00
CA ILE A 51 4.38 4.04 1.14
C ILE A 51 4.42 5.31 1.97
N PHE A 52 3.50 5.47 2.93
CA PHE A 52 3.27 6.75 3.59
C PHE A 52 4.04 6.95 4.90
N SER A 53 4.50 5.87 5.54
CA SER A 53 5.24 5.97 6.81
C SER A 53 6.72 5.62 6.66
N LEU A 54 7.07 4.62 5.85
CA LEU A 54 8.48 4.27 5.58
C LEU A 54 9.04 4.93 4.32
N GLY A 55 8.20 5.54 3.48
CA GLY A 55 8.65 6.20 2.25
C GLY A 55 9.24 5.24 1.22
N ARG A 56 8.83 3.96 1.23
CA ARG A 56 9.31 2.96 0.25
C ARG A 56 8.86 3.35 -1.15
N GLN A 57 9.81 3.40 -2.07
CA GLN A 57 9.60 3.91 -3.43
C GLN A 57 9.04 2.88 -4.41
N ASP A 58 9.16 1.58 -4.10
CA ASP A 58 8.87 0.50 -5.05
C ASP A 58 7.74 -0.45 -4.62
N VAL A 59 6.67 0.10 -4.04
CA VAL A 59 5.49 -0.65 -3.59
C VAL A 59 4.37 -0.52 -4.61
N LEU A 60 3.76 -1.66 -4.97
CA LEU A 60 2.61 -1.72 -5.88
C LEU A 60 1.45 -2.46 -5.20
N PRO A 61 0.49 -1.75 -4.57
CA PRO A 61 -0.62 -2.37 -3.86
C PRO A 61 -1.69 -2.88 -4.84
N VAL A 62 -1.42 -4.00 -5.52
CA VAL A 62 -2.25 -4.51 -6.65
C VAL A 62 -3.71 -4.81 -6.30
N HIS A 63 -4.03 -5.00 -5.02
CA HIS A 63 -5.40 -5.18 -4.53
C HIS A 63 -6.12 -3.86 -4.19
N ASP A 64 -5.43 -2.73 -4.28
CA ASP A 64 -6.02 -1.41 -4.05
C ASP A 64 -7.00 -1.05 -5.18
N LEU A 65 -8.25 -0.82 -4.82
CA LEU A 65 -9.31 -0.49 -5.79
C LEU A 65 -9.03 0.85 -6.50
N GLY A 66 -8.43 1.82 -5.80
CA GLY A 66 -8.05 3.10 -6.38
C GLY A 66 -6.98 2.94 -7.46
N LEU A 67 -5.94 2.14 -7.21
CA LEU A 67 -4.91 1.82 -8.17
C LEU A 67 -5.51 1.10 -9.37
N ARG A 68 -6.30 0.04 -9.15
CA ARG A 68 -6.95 -0.72 -10.24
C ARG A 68 -7.82 0.19 -11.13
N LYS A 69 -8.61 1.09 -10.53
CA LYS A 69 -9.41 2.09 -11.28
C LYS A 69 -8.53 3.11 -12.01
N GLY A 70 -7.43 3.54 -11.40
CA GLY A 70 -6.47 4.45 -12.02
C GLY A 70 -5.82 3.80 -13.25
N VAL A 71 -5.42 2.53 -13.15
CA VAL A 71 -4.89 1.75 -14.28
C VAL A 71 -5.95 1.58 -15.36
N GLN A 72 -7.18 1.19 -14.99
CA GLN A 72 -8.29 1.09 -15.94
C GLN A 72 -8.46 2.37 -16.76
N LYS A 73 -8.48 3.52 -16.09
CA LYS A 73 -8.61 4.84 -16.73
C LYS A 73 -7.40 5.17 -17.62
N ALA A 74 -6.18 4.99 -17.10
CA ALA A 74 -4.95 5.35 -17.80
C ALA A 74 -4.68 4.51 -19.05
N PHE A 75 -5.14 3.26 -19.07
CA PHE A 75 -4.96 2.33 -20.19
C PHE A 75 -6.25 2.10 -20.99
N SER A 76 -7.30 2.88 -20.72
CA SER A 76 -8.61 2.78 -21.38
C SER A 76 -9.17 1.34 -21.41
N LEU A 77 -8.99 0.60 -20.32
CA LEU A 77 -9.47 -0.78 -20.21
C LEU A 77 -10.98 -0.81 -19.99
N VAL A 78 -11.66 -1.74 -20.68
CA VAL A 78 -13.11 -1.90 -20.58
C VAL A 78 -13.51 -2.37 -19.18
N GLU A 79 -12.80 -3.37 -18.66
CA GLU A 79 -13.05 -3.96 -17.35
C GLU A 79 -12.01 -3.50 -16.31
N LEU A 80 -12.33 -3.69 -15.03
CA LEU A 80 -11.40 -3.43 -13.94
C LEU A 80 -10.25 -4.46 -14.02
N PRO A 81 -8.99 -4.04 -14.25
CA PRO A 81 -7.89 -4.98 -14.45
C PRO A 81 -7.69 -5.84 -13.21
N GLU A 82 -7.44 -7.13 -13.39
CA GLU A 82 -7.13 -8.05 -12.29
C GLU A 82 -5.76 -7.73 -11.66
N PRO A 83 -5.51 -8.12 -10.40
CA PRO A 83 -4.23 -7.84 -9.73
C PRO A 83 -3.00 -8.29 -10.53
N SER A 84 -3.10 -9.42 -11.24
CA SER A 84 -2.03 -9.94 -12.11
C SER A 84 -1.75 -9.05 -13.32
N GLU A 85 -2.77 -8.40 -13.87
CA GLU A 85 -2.61 -7.44 -14.97
C GLU A 85 -1.99 -6.14 -14.46
N VAL A 86 -2.42 -5.64 -13.29
CA VAL A 86 -1.81 -4.48 -12.65
C VAL A 86 -0.33 -4.74 -12.35
N GLU A 87 0.01 -5.93 -11.84
CA GLU A 87 1.41 -6.35 -11.61
C GLU A 87 2.22 -6.30 -12.92
N ARG A 88 1.71 -6.90 -14.00
CA ARG A 88 2.38 -6.90 -15.31
C ARG A 88 2.61 -5.49 -15.84
N ILE A 89 1.58 -4.64 -15.75
CA ILE A 89 1.64 -3.22 -16.14
C ILE A 89 2.64 -2.47 -15.27
N GLY A 90 2.68 -2.75 -13.97
CA GLY A 90 3.49 -2.05 -12.98
C GLY A 90 4.98 -2.38 -12.99
N LYS A 91 5.38 -3.51 -13.59
CA LYS A 91 6.80 -3.87 -13.75
C LYS A 91 7.65 -2.76 -14.38
N ARG A 92 7.09 -2.03 -15.35
CA ARG A 92 7.80 -0.93 -16.04
C ARG A 92 8.02 0.32 -15.18
N TRP A 93 7.37 0.40 -14.03
CA TRP A 93 7.50 1.55 -13.12
C TRP A 93 8.53 1.31 -12.02
N SER A 94 9.09 0.11 -11.90
CA SER A 94 10.19 -0.16 -10.96
C SER A 94 11.42 0.67 -11.35
N PRO A 95 12.16 1.26 -10.39
CA PRO A 95 12.05 1.10 -8.94
C PRO A 95 11.15 2.14 -8.23
N TYR A 96 10.23 2.77 -8.95
CA TYR A 96 9.38 3.87 -8.47
C TYR A 96 7.88 3.55 -8.54
N ARG A 97 7.49 2.29 -8.30
CA ARG A 97 6.08 1.86 -8.36
C ARG A 97 5.18 2.66 -7.41
N SER A 98 5.66 3.07 -6.22
CA SER A 98 4.90 3.90 -5.29
C SER A 98 4.56 5.27 -5.88
N VAL A 99 5.47 5.84 -6.68
CA VAL A 99 5.27 7.13 -7.35
C VAL A 99 4.19 6.99 -8.43
N ALA A 100 4.27 5.94 -9.25
CA ALA A 100 3.25 5.66 -10.25
C ALA A 100 1.87 5.44 -9.61
N THR A 101 1.80 4.65 -8.54
CA THR A 101 0.58 4.44 -7.75
C THR A 101 -0.01 5.76 -7.26
N TRP A 102 0.84 6.67 -6.73
CA TRP A 102 0.39 7.99 -6.27
C TRP A 102 -0.23 8.83 -7.39
N TYR A 103 0.41 8.88 -8.57
CA TYR A 103 -0.14 9.59 -9.73
C TYR A 103 -1.46 8.99 -10.22
N LEU A 104 -1.59 7.66 -10.20
CA LEU A 104 -2.83 6.98 -10.58
C LEU A 104 -3.96 7.31 -9.60
N TRP A 105 -3.71 7.34 -8.29
CA TRP A 105 -4.69 7.83 -7.32
C TRP A 105 -5.09 9.29 -7.58
N LYS A 106 -4.12 10.16 -7.87
CA LYS A 106 -4.40 11.57 -8.19
C LYS A 106 -5.22 11.72 -9.47
N SER A 107 -5.00 10.90 -10.48
CA SER A 107 -5.75 10.93 -11.74
C SER A 107 -7.26 10.67 -11.59
N LEU A 108 -7.67 10.05 -10.48
CA LEU A 108 -9.07 9.78 -10.16
C LEU A 108 -9.76 10.92 -9.42
N GLN A 109 -8.99 11.87 -8.86
CA GLN A 109 -9.57 13.06 -8.25
C GLN A 109 -10.16 13.91 -9.37
N LYS A 110 -11.41 14.36 -9.20
CA LYS A 110 -11.94 15.43 -10.02
C LYS A 110 -11.19 16.70 -9.61
N PHE A 111 -10.58 17.39 -10.57
CA PHE A 111 -10.06 18.73 -10.34
C PHE A 111 -11.25 19.70 -10.26
N ASP A 112 -12.06 19.56 -9.22
CA ASP A 112 -13.16 20.46 -8.94
C ASP A 112 -12.56 21.69 -8.25
N LYS A 113 -12.13 22.64 -9.08
CA LYS A 113 -11.56 23.98 -8.80
C LYS A 113 -10.05 24.04 -8.55
N ILE A 114 -9.37 24.75 -9.46
CA ILE A 114 -8.18 25.52 -9.13
C ILE A 114 -8.71 26.79 -8.47
N GLY A 115 -8.58 26.87 -7.15
CA GLY A 115 -8.96 28.01 -6.33
C GLY A 115 -8.14 28.00 -5.05
#